data_AF-A0A365ZSX4-F1
#
_entry.id   AF-A0A365ZSX4-F1
#
_cell.length_a   1.000
_cell.length_b   1.000
_cell.length_c   1.000
_cell.angle_alpha   90.00
_cell.angle_beta   90.00
_cell.angle_gamma   90.00
#
_symmetry.space_group_name_H-M   'P 1'
#
loop_
_entity.id
_entity.type
_entity.pdbx_description
1 polymer ?
#
loop_
_entity_poly.entity_id
_entity_poly.type
_entity_poly.pdbx_seq_one_letter_code
_entity_poly.pdbx_strand_id
1 'polypeptide(L)'
;MKFMVRQKLGPDEDVTEGHLQPLARLVADSMLDEPKGPVVWLGGCGTVDTKQYYMLFEAPDYATLEAVVKVLPGLQSVERVMAVDKHTLARGLLLGMAKDYDERIKDA
;
A
#
# COMPACT_ATOMS: atom_id res chain seq x y z
N MET A 1 -6.76 -0.58 -14.49
CA MET A 1 -5.30 -0.36 -14.32
C MET A 1 -4.90 -0.68 -12.90
N LYS A 2 -3.64 -1.06 -12.65
CA LYS A 2 -3.16 -1.35 -11.29
C LYS A 2 -2.25 -0.23 -10.80
N PHE A 3 -2.27 0.01 -9.50
CA PHE A 3 -1.49 1.07 -8.86
C PHE A 3 -0.95 0.60 -7.51
N MET A 4 0.31 0.94 -7.24
CA MET A 4 0.95 0.74 -5.95
C MET A 4 0.92 2.05 -5.18
N VAL A 5 0.34 2.03 -4.00
CA VAL A 5 0.29 3.15 -3.07
C VAL A 5 1.25 2.85 -1.94
N ARG A 6 2.25 3.72 -1.76
CA ARG A 6 3.18 3.69 -0.63
C ARG A 6 2.76 4.73 0.39
N GLN A 7 2.65 4.31 1.64
CA GLN A 7 2.52 5.20 2.77
C GLN A 7 3.58 4.93 3.83
N LYS A 8 3.82 5.93 4.67
CA LYS A 8 4.66 5.83 5.85
C LYS A 8 4.01 6.59 7.00
N LEU A 9 3.69 5.89 8.08
CA LEU A 9 3.09 6.52 9.25
C LEU A 9 4.14 7.31 10.05
N GLY A 10 3.66 8.26 10.85
CA GLY A 10 4.50 9.05 11.74
C GLY A 10 5.22 8.20 12.80
N PRO A 11 6.37 8.67 13.33
CA PRO A 11 7.13 7.94 14.36
C PRO A 11 6.33 7.70 15.64
N ASP A 12 5.35 8.56 15.96
CA ASP A 12 4.51 8.45 17.15
C ASP A 12 3.12 7.86 16.86
N GLU A 13 2.79 7.57 15.60
CA GLU A 13 1.47 7.03 15.24
C GLU A 13 1.32 5.56 15.61
N ASP A 14 0.18 5.21 16.20
CA ASP A 14 -0.19 3.81 16.43
C ASP A 14 -0.58 3.16 15.09
N VAL A 15 0.18 2.14 14.70
CA VAL A 15 -0.03 1.38 13.46
C VAL A 15 -1.38 0.67 13.46
N THR A 16 -1.77 0.12 14.60
CA THR A 16 -2.99 -0.66 14.75
C THR A 16 -4.20 0.24 14.65
N GLU A 17 -4.23 1.33 15.42
CA GLU A 17 -5.36 2.26 15.44
C GLU A 17 -5.41 3.17 14.22
N GLY A 18 -4.25 3.64 13.75
CA GLY A 18 -4.15 4.60 12.65
C GLY A 18 -4.26 3.99 11.26
N HIS A 19 -3.95 2.70 11.10
CA HIS A 19 -3.89 2.05 9.78
C HIS A 19 -4.61 0.70 9.73
N LEU A 20 -4.22 -0.28 10.55
CA LEU A 20 -4.68 -1.66 10.40
C LEU A 20 -6.17 -1.84 10.72
N GLN A 21 -6.66 -1.30 11.83
CA GLN A 21 -8.08 -1.43 12.21
C GLN A 21 -9.02 -0.69 11.24
N PRO A 22 -8.74 0.57 10.82
CA PRO A 22 -9.57 1.24 9.82
C PRO A 22 -9.66 0.47 8.49
N LEU A 23 -8.53 -0.05 7.99
CA LEU A 23 -8.55 -0.87 6.79
C LEU A 23 -9.25 -2.20 7.00
N ALA A 24 -9.02 -2.88 8.12
CA ALA A 24 -9.66 -4.16 8.41
C ALA A 24 -11.19 -4.02 8.44
N ARG A 25 -11.73 -2.89 8.93
CA ARG A 25 -13.18 -2.61 8.89
C ARG A 25 -13.71 -2.46 7.46
N LEU A 26 -12.98 -1.77 6.58
CA LEU A 26 -13.37 -1.63 5.17
C LEU A 26 -13.35 -2.98 4.44
N VAL A 27 -12.42 -3.85 4.80
CA VAL A 27 -12.20 -5.14 4.14
C VAL A 27 -13.09 -6.23 4.69
N ALA A 28 -13.45 -6.19 5.98
CA ALA A 28 -14.32 -7.17 6.62
C ALA A 28 -15.64 -7.34 5.86
N ASP A 29 -16.20 -6.24 5.35
CA ASP A 29 -17.41 -6.26 4.53
C ASP A 29 -17.17 -6.84 3.12
N SER A 30 -15.94 -6.76 2.59
CA SER A 30 -15.55 -7.30 1.28
C SER A 30 -15.13 -8.79 1.28
N MET A 31 -14.95 -9.41 2.45
CA MET A 31 -14.66 -10.84 2.54
C MET A 31 -15.92 -11.70 2.27
N LEU A 32 -17.10 -11.10 2.41
CA LEU A 32 -18.38 -11.77 2.23
C LEU A 32 -19.01 -11.47 0.85
N ASP A 33 -18.67 -10.33 0.25
CA ASP A 33 -19.15 -9.89 -1.06
C ASP A 33 -17.98 -9.39 -1.92
N GLU A 34 -17.98 -9.70 -3.22
CA GLU A 34 -16.99 -9.12 -4.14
C GLU A 34 -17.00 -7.57 -4.03
N PRO A 35 -15.82 -6.92 -3.92
CA PRO A 35 -15.74 -5.47 -3.79
C PRO A 35 -16.36 -4.77 -5.01
N LYS A 36 -17.46 -4.04 -4.77
CA LYS A 36 -18.18 -3.27 -5.80
C LYS A 36 -17.72 -1.82 -5.76
N GLY A 37 -17.01 -1.39 -6.79
CA GLY A 37 -16.60 0.00 -6.93
C GLY A 37 -15.59 0.21 -8.03
N PRO A 38 -15.38 1.47 -8.46
CA PRO A 38 -14.39 1.79 -9.48
C PRO A 38 -12.95 1.64 -8.95
N VAL A 39 -12.76 1.53 -7.62
CA VAL A 39 -11.46 1.27 -7.01
C VAL A 39 -11.58 0.01 -6.15
N VAL A 40 -10.71 -0.96 -6.42
CA VAL A 40 -10.66 -2.24 -5.71
C VAL A 40 -9.31 -2.39 -5.05
N TRP A 41 -9.28 -2.68 -3.76
CA TRP A 41 -8.05 -3.04 -3.06
C TRP A 41 -7.71 -4.50 -3.33
N LEU A 42 -6.52 -4.77 -3.85
CA LEU A 42 -6.06 -6.11 -4.21
C LEU A 42 -5.15 -6.74 -3.15
N GLY A 43 -4.90 -6.03 -2.05
CA GLY A 43 -4.03 -6.46 -0.95
C GLY A 43 -2.86 -5.50 -0.72
N GLY A 44 -2.04 -5.82 0.26
CA GLY A 44 -0.89 -5.01 0.61
C GLY A 44 0.02 -5.73 1.60
N CYS A 45 1.21 -5.18 1.79
CA CYS A 45 2.15 -5.64 2.79
C CYS A 45 2.85 -4.44 3.42
N GLY A 46 3.41 -4.66 4.59
CA GLY A 46 4.18 -3.65 5.30
C GLY A 46 4.87 -4.23 6.51
N THR A 47 5.63 -3.38 7.19
CA THR A 47 6.31 -3.73 8.43
C THR A 47 5.89 -2.74 9.51
N VAL A 48 5.58 -3.29 10.68
CA VAL A 48 5.23 -2.51 11.87
C VAL A 48 6.44 -1.69 12.34
N ASP A 49 7.64 -2.26 12.26
CA ASP A 49 8.88 -1.64 12.77
C ASP A 49 9.22 -0.35 12.01
N THR A 50 9.18 -0.40 10.67
CA THR A 50 9.47 0.79 9.87
C THR A 50 8.24 1.62 9.55
N LYS A 51 7.05 1.17 9.98
CA LYS A 51 5.74 1.75 9.68
C LYS A 51 5.50 2.10 8.21
N GLN A 52 6.06 1.29 7.32
CA GLN A 52 5.94 1.46 5.86
C GLN A 52 5.01 0.41 5.30
N TYR A 53 4.08 0.86 4.45
CA TYR A 53 3.07 0.01 3.84
C TYR A 53 2.97 0.27 2.34
N TYR A 54 2.82 -0.82 1.61
CA TYR A 54 2.65 -0.88 0.18
C TYR A 54 1.33 -1.57 -0.10
N MET A 55 0.42 -0.88 -0.78
CA MET A 55 -0.93 -1.36 -1.07
C MET A 55 -1.16 -1.35 -2.57
N LEU A 56 -1.69 -2.46 -3.08
CA LEU A 56 -2.04 -2.62 -4.48
C LEU A 56 -3.53 -2.34 -4.68
N PHE A 57 -3.83 -1.47 -5.62
CA PHE A 57 -5.20 -1.13 -6.01
C PHE A 57 -5.41 -1.37 -7.50
N GLU A 58 -6.64 -1.68 -7.88
CA GLU A 58 -7.14 -1.61 -9.24
C GLU A 58 -8.11 -0.43 -9.38
N ALA A 59 -7.94 0.39 -10.42
CA ALA A 59 -8.79 1.53 -10.74
C ALA A 59 -8.81 1.80 -12.26
N PRO A 60 -9.83 2.46 -12.82
CA PRO A 60 -9.86 2.79 -14.25
C PRO A 60 -8.72 3.74 -14.64
N ASP A 61 -8.41 4.71 -13.80
CA ASP A 61 -7.38 5.72 -14.01
C ASP A 61 -6.81 6.26 -12.69
N TYR A 62 -5.76 7.09 -12.80
CA TYR A 62 -5.07 7.68 -11.65
C TYR A 62 -5.96 8.65 -10.87
N ALA A 63 -6.77 9.46 -11.55
CA ALA A 63 -7.62 10.46 -10.91
C ALA A 63 -8.68 9.81 -10.00
N THR A 64 -9.27 8.71 -10.46
CA THR A 64 -10.24 7.91 -9.72
C THR A 64 -9.61 7.27 -8.49
N LEU A 65 -8.40 6.72 -8.63
CA LEU A 65 -7.65 6.19 -7.49
C LEU A 65 -7.33 7.29 -6.47
N GLU A 66 -6.79 8.41 -6.94
CA GLU A 66 -6.34 9.51 -6.09
C GLU A 66 -7.50 10.08 -5.26
N ALA A 67 -8.69 10.21 -5.87
CA ALA A 67 -9.89 10.66 -5.18
C ALA A 67 -10.27 9.73 -4.01
N VAL A 68 -10.16 8.40 -4.19
CA VAL A 68 -10.47 7.41 -3.15
C VAL A 68 -9.38 7.36 -2.09
N VAL A 69 -8.11 7.28 -2.49
CA VAL A 69 -6.97 7.13 -1.57
C VAL A 69 -6.85 8.30 -0.59
N LYS A 70 -7.20 9.52 -1.01
CA LYS A 70 -7.19 10.72 -0.14
C LYS A 70 -8.19 10.67 1.00
N VAL A 71 -9.25 9.88 0.86
CA VAL A 71 -10.34 9.82 1.85
C VAL A 71 -10.48 8.45 2.48
N LEU A 72 -9.66 7.47 2.07
CA LEU A 72 -9.77 6.10 2.55
C LEU A 72 -9.28 6.01 4.01
N PRO A 73 -10.13 5.59 4.96
CA PRO A 73 -9.70 5.38 6.34
C PRO A 73 -8.48 4.45 6.42
N GLY A 74 -7.47 4.85 7.19
CA GLY A 74 -6.22 4.09 7.33
C GLY A 74 -5.12 4.45 6.34
N LEU A 75 -5.39 5.33 5.36
CA LEU A 75 -4.39 5.93 4.47
C LEU A 75 -4.21 7.41 4.83
N GLN A 76 -3.24 7.69 5.71
CA GLN A 76 -3.07 9.04 6.27
C GLN A 76 -1.87 9.79 5.69
N SER A 77 -0.82 9.05 5.31
CA SER A 77 0.50 9.60 4.95
C SER A 77 1.01 8.97 3.65
N VAL A 78 0.25 9.15 2.58
CA VAL A 78 0.60 8.63 1.25
C VAL A 78 1.80 9.39 0.69
N GLU A 79 2.93 8.71 0.61
CA GLU A 79 4.16 9.29 0.05
C GLU A 79 4.19 9.21 -1.47
N ARG A 80 3.61 8.15 -2.04
CA ARG A 80 3.71 7.90 -3.47
C ARG A 80 2.58 7.02 -4.01
N VAL A 81 2.13 7.34 -5.21
CA VAL A 81 1.26 6.49 -6.03
C VAL A 81 2.00 6.19 -7.34
N MET A 82 2.05 4.93 -7.75
CA MET A 82 2.74 4.49 -8.95
C MET A 82 1.82 3.61 -9.79
N ALA A 83 1.71 3.88 -11.09
CA ALA A 83 1.11 2.92 -12.01
C ALA A 83 1.93 1.64 -12.03
N VAL A 84 1.25 0.50 -12.02
CA VAL A 84 1.84 -0.83 -12.01
C VAL A 84 1.62 -1.47 -13.37
N ASP A 85 2.75 -1.81 -13.99
CA ASP A 85 2.87 -2.55 -15.22
C ASP A 85 4.01 -3.58 -15.09
N LYS A 86 4.24 -4.38 -16.14
CA LYS A 86 5.30 -5.39 -16.14
C LYS A 86 6.70 -4.82 -15.87
N HIS A 87 6.96 -3.58 -16.28
CA HIS A 87 8.29 -2.96 -16.17
C HIS A 87 8.54 -2.42 -14.76
N THR A 88 7.54 -1.79 -14.17
CA THR A 88 7.58 -1.24 -12.81
C THR A 88 7.59 -2.33 -11.75
N LEU A 89 6.89 -3.47 -11.96
CA LEU A 89 7.00 -4.64 -11.08
C LEU A 89 8.41 -5.24 -11.11
N ALA A 90 8.97 -5.47 -12.30
CA ALA A 90 10.33 -6.00 -12.44
C ALA A 90 11.36 -5.07 -11.76
N ARG A 91 11.22 -3.75 -11.96
CA ARG A 91 12.07 -2.76 -11.29
C ARG A 91 11.87 -2.75 -9.78
N GLY A 92 10.64 -2.85 -9.28
CA GLY A 92 10.32 -2.90 -7.86
C GLY A 92 10.96 -4.10 -7.17
N LEU A 93 10.88 -5.28 -7.81
CA LEU A 93 11.53 -6.51 -7.33
C LEU A 93 13.06 -6.33 -7.24
N LEU A 94 13.69 -5.84 -8.30
CA LEU A 94 15.14 -5.64 -8.33
C LEU A 94 15.62 -4.63 -7.27
N LEU A 95 14.86 -3.54 -7.06
CA LEU A 95 15.17 -2.56 -6.01
C LEU A 95 14.99 -3.17 -4.60
N GLY A 96 13.96 -3.98 -4.39
CA GLY A 96 13.76 -4.70 -3.14
C GLY A 96 14.91 -5.67 -2.83
N MET A 97 15.33 -6.45 -3.83
CA MET A 97 16.47 -7.37 -3.70
C MET A 97 17.79 -6.64 -3.43
N ALA A 98 18.03 -5.51 -4.09
CA ALA A 98 19.23 -4.69 -3.84
C ALA A 98 19.26 -4.14 -2.41
N LYS A 99 18.12 -3.65 -1.91
CA LYS A 99 18.01 -3.15 -0.53
C LYS A 99 18.24 -4.25 0.51
N ASP A 100 17.61 -5.42 0.32
CA ASP A 100 17.81 -6.58 1.20
C ASP A 100 19.27 -7.08 1.22
N TYR A 101 19.95 -7.01 0.08
CA TYR A 101 21.39 -7.30 0.01
C TYR A 101 22.22 -6.28 0.82
N ASP A 102 21.94 -4.98 0.66
CA ASP A 102 22.64 -3.93 1.39
C ASP A 102 22.42 -4.02 2.92
N GLU A 103 21.20 -4.38 3.36
CA GLU A 103 20.87 -4.56 4.78
C GLU A 103 21.64 -5.76 5.36
N ARG A 104 21.70 -6.89 4.64
CA ARG A 104 22.44 -8.08 5.10
C ARG A 104 23.95 -7.88 5.19
N ILE A 105 24.53 -7.02 4.36
CA ILE A 105 25.97 -6.74 4.40
C ILE A 105 26.32 -5.74 5.50
N LYS A 106 25.43 -4.81 5.81
CA LYS A 106 25.67 -3.83 6.89
C LYS A 106 25.70 -4.46 8.27
N ASP A 107 25.02 -5.58 8.45
CA ASP A 107 24.96 -6.34 9.70
C ASP A 107 26.02 -7.47 9.78
N ALA A 108 26.89 -7.62 8.78
CA ALA A 108 27.97 -8.63 8.70
C ALA A 108 29.36 -8.03 8.93
#